data_AF-A0A845QLF0-F1
#
_entry.id   AF-A0A845QLF0-F1
#
_cell.length_a   1.000
_cell.length_b   1.000
_cell.length_c   1.000
_cell.angle_alpha   90.00
_cell.angle_beta   90.00
_cell.angle_gamma   90.00
#
_symmetry.space_group_name_H-M   'P 1'
#
loop_
_entity.id
_entity.type
_entity.pdbx_description
1 polymer ?
#
loop_
_entity_poly.entity_id
_entity_poly.type
_entity_poly.pdbx_seq_one_letter_code
_entity_poly.pdbx_strand_id
1 'polypeptide(L)'
;MDKGKLKKIICIVLCVAVAVVWYAGEGRQKDIEEYNLNADKSAATVYSFCDNVLGIYDEEPTTFSELNDSYTATQIRIWRWQAWSYRDNNLNGERPFENGEDCDRMIIIAEDISKLNSDLMNAYFLKNPEKNVELTKEEVTKRVEDIRRRTNILCAPFPE
;
A
#
# COMPACT_ATOMS: atom_id res chain seq x y z
N MET A 1 53.25 -12.10 -12.59
CA MET A 1 52.15 -11.49 -11.81
C MET A 1 52.60 -11.37 -10.36
N ASP A 2 52.51 -10.18 -9.77
CA ASP A 2 52.96 -9.91 -8.40
C ASP A 2 52.05 -10.65 -7.38
N LYS A 3 52.65 -11.45 -6.51
CA LYS A 3 51.95 -12.22 -5.45
C LYS A 3 51.12 -11.32 -4.53
N GLY A 4 51.54 -10.06 -4.32
CA GLY A 4 50.79 -9.07 -3.54
C GLY A 4 49.51 -8.61 -4.22
N LYS A 5 49.52 -8.44 -5.55
CA LYS A 5 48.33 -8.09 -6.34
C LYS A 5 47.33 -9.23 -6.42
N LEU A 6 47.81 -10.47 -6.58
CA LEU A 6 46.96 -11.67 -6.60
C LEU A 6 46.18 -11.85 -5.27
N LYS A 7 46.86 -11.66 -4.12
CA LYS A 7 46.21 -11.74 -2.80
C LYS A 7 45.10 -10.69 -2.62
N LYS A 8 45.33 -9.46 -3.09
CA LYS A 8 44.31 -8.39 -3.03
C LYS A 8 43.08 -8.71 -3.90
N ILE A 9 43.30 -9.22 -5.11
CA ILE A 9 42.20 -9.61 -6.01
C ILE A 9 41.36 -10.74 -5.39
N ILE A 10 42.01 -11.78 -4.84
CA ILE A 10 41.32 -12.89 -4.18
C ILE A 10 40.49 -12.38 -2.99
N CYS A 11 41.03 -11.48 -2.17
CA CYS A 11 40.30 -10.88 -1.06
C CYS A 11 39.06 -10.11 -1.52
N ILE A 12 39.17 -9.29 -2.57
CA ILE A 12 38.03 -8.55 -3.13
C ILE A 12 36.96 -9.51 -3.63
N VAL A 13 37.34 -10.55 -4.39
CA VAL A 13 36.40 -11.56 -4.90
C VAL A 13 35.69 -12.28 -3.75
N LEU A 14 36.41 -12.65 -2.69
CA LEU A 14 35.80 -13.28 -1.51
C LEU A 14 34.85 -12.34 -0.78
N CYS A 15 35.22 -11.07 -0.57
CA CYS A 15 34.34 -10.09 0.06
C CYS A 15 33.06 -9.87 -0.75
N VAL A 16 33.17 -9.77 -2.08
CA VAL A 16 32.01 -9.65 -2.97
C VAL A 16 31.15 -10.92 -2.94
N ALA A 17 31.75 -12.10 -3.00
CA ALA A 17 31.03 -13.36 -2.95
C ALA A 17 30.26 -13.53 -1.62
N VAL A 18 30.89 -13.20 -0.49
CA VAL A 18 30.22 -13.21 0.83
C VAL A 18 29.08 -12.20 0.87
N ALA A 19 29.28 -10.98 0.36
CA ALA A 19 28.22 -9.97 0.31
C ALA A 19 27.04 -10.40 -0.56
N VAL A 20 27.29 -11.00 -1.73
CA VAL A 20 26.24 -11.50 -2.64
C VAL A 20 25.49 -12.67 -2.02
N VAL A 21 26.18 -13.64 -1.43
CA VAL A 21 25.53 -14.80 -0.76
C VAL A 21 24.73 -14.35 0.46
N TRP A 22 25.27 -13.44 1.25
CA TRP A 22 24.56 -12.88 2.40
C TRP A 22 23.31 -12.11 1.97
N TYR A 23 23.40 -11.27 0.93
CA TYR A 23 22.24 -10.57 0.40
C TYR A 23 21.21 -11.53 -0.19
N ALA A 24 21.63 -12.53 -0.97
CA ALA A 24 20.72 -13.52 -1.56
C ALA A 24 19.99 -14.38 -0.51
N GLY A 25 20.58 -14.57 0.68
CA GLY A 25 19.97 -15.27 1.80
C GLY A 25 19.29 -14.32 2.79
N GLU A 26 20.04 -13.81 3.77
CA GLU A 26 19.51 -13.05 4.91
C GLU A 26 19.05 -11.64 4.55
N GLY A 27 19.75 -10.97 3.62
CA GLY A 27 19.38 -9.61 3.19
C GLY A 27 18.02 -9.58 2.50
N ARG A 28 17.84 -10.43 1.49
CA ARG A 28 16.59 -10.57 0.75
C ARG A 28 15.43 -11.01 1.64
N GLN A 29 15.69 -11.93 2.57
CA GLN A 29 14.65 -12.38 3.52
C GLN A 29 14.15 -11.22 4.40
N LYS A 30 15.05 -10.36 4.89
CA LYS A 30 14.65 -9.17 5.66
C LYS A 30 13.85 -8.18 4.82
N ASP A 31 14.25 -7.95 3.58
CA ASP A 31 13.52 -7.09 2.64
C ASP A 31 12.10 -7.66 2.39
N ILE A 32 11.95 -8.99 2.28
CA ILE A 32 10.65 -9.69 2.10
C ILE A 32 9.78 -9.55 3.35
N GLU A 33 10.35 -9.78 4.54
CA GLU A 33 9.63 -9.63 5.81
C GLU A 33 9.16 -8.19 6.01
N GLU A 34 10.01 -7.21 5.72
CA GLU A 34 9.65 -5.80 5.81
C GLU A 34 8.58 -5.42 4.76
N TYR A 35 8.67 -5.96 3.55
CA TYR A 35 7.62 -5.81 2.55
C TYR A 35 6.28 -6.35 3.06
N ASN A 36 6.24 -7.63 3.48
CA ASN A 36 5.01 -8.30 3.89
C ASN A 36 4.37 -7.56 5.07
N LEU A 37 5.18 -7.17 6.06
CA LEU A 37 4.72 -6.36 7.18
C LEU A 37 4.09 -5.02 6.73
N ASN A 38 4.67 -4.39 5.71
CA ASN A 38 4.13 -3.15 5.18
C ASN A 38 2.86 -3.37 4.34
N ALA A 39 2.81 -4.41 3.53
CA ALA A 39 1.65 -4.79 2.76
C ALA A 39 0.44 -5.07 3.68
N ASP A 40 0.63 -5.90 4.70
CA ASP A 40 -0.40 -6.27 5.67
C ASP A 40 -0.96 -5.04 6.41
N LYS A 41 -0.07 -4.19 6.93
CA LYS A 41 -0.48 -2.96 7.63
C LYS A 41 -1.24 -2.01 6.70
N SER A 42 -0.83 -1.92 5.44
CA SER A 42 -1.51 -1.06 4.46
C SER A 42 -2.89 -1.59 4.12
N ALA A 43 -3.02 -2.89 3.87
CA ALA A 43 -4.31 -3.52 3.62
C ALA A 43 -5.26 -3.36 4.81
N ALA A 44 -4.79 -3.63 6.03
CA ALA A 44 -5.58 -3.49 7.24
C ALA A 44 -6.12 -2.06 7.45
N THR A 45 -5.29 -1.03 7.22
CA THR A 45 -5.75 0.36 7.34
C THR A 45 -6.80 0.71 6.28
N VAL A 46 -6.61 0.29 5.02
CA VAL A 46 -7.60 0.51 3.96
C VAL A 46 -8.91 -0.21 4.28
N TYR A 47 -8.86 -1.44 4.78
CA TYR A 47 -10.05 -2.20 5.13
C TYR A 47 -10.82 -1.58 6.28
N SER A 48 -10.12 -1.07 7.29
CA SER A 48 -10.75 -0.32 8.38
C SER A 48 -11.48 0.92 7.88
N PHE A 49 -10.92 1.68 6.94
CA PHE A 49 -11.65 2.79 6.31
C PHE A 49 -12.89 2.30 5.56
N CYS A 50 -12.77 1.22 4.78
CA CYS A 50 -13.91 0.62 4.09
C CYS A 50 -15.02 0.16 5.05
N ASP A 51 -14.67 -0.47 6.17
CA ASP A 51 -15.63 -0.90 7.19
C ASP A 51 -16.34 0.29 7.81
N ASN A 52 -15.61 1.36 8.15
CA ASN A 52 -16.20 2.60 8.67
C ASN A 52 -17.16 3.24 7.67
N VAL A 53 -16.83 3.24 6.38
CA VAL A 53 -17.72 3.72 5.32
C VAL A 53 -19.02 2.91 5.26
N LEU A 54 -18.95 1.59 5.33
CA LEU A 54 -20.13 0.72 5.30
C LEU A 54 -20.97 0.87 6.57
N GLY A 55 -20.34 1.04 7.74
CA GLY A 55 -21.02 1.23 9.03
C GLY A 55 -22.00 2.42 9.04
N ILE A 56 -21.73 3.48 8.26
CA ILE A 56 -22.64 4.63 8.07
C ILE A 56 -24.01 4.19 7.53
N TYR A 57 -24.04 3.14 6.71
CA TYR A 57 -25.24 2.61 6.06
C TYR A 57 -25.85 1.41 6.78
N ASP A 58 -25.11 0.80 7.70
CA ASP A 58 -25.57 -0.32 8.53
C ASP A 58 -26.18 0.15 9.86
N GLU A 59 -26.33 1.47 10.05
CA GLU A 59 -26.75 2.10 11.32
C GLU A 59 -25.86 1.73 12.51
N GLU A 60 -24.64 1.23 12.23
CA GLU A 60 -23.61 1.13 13.25
C GLU A 60 -23.18 2.54 13.66
N PRO A 61 -22.81 2.77 14.93
CA PRO A 61 -22.51 4.10 15.44
C PRO A 61 -21.14 4.62 14.97
N THR A 62 -20.82 4.51 13.67
CA THR A 62 -19.63 5.15 13.09
C THR A 62 -19.86 6.64 13.04
N THR A 63 -19.16 7.37 13.91
CA THR A 63 -19.20 8.82 13.98
C THR A 63 -18.44 9.46 12.81
N PHE A 64 -18.77 10.72 12.51
CA PHE A 64 -18.01 11.50 11.53
C PHE A 64 -16.52 11.61 11.89
N SER A 65 -16.20 11.67 13.20
CA SER A 65 -14.82 11.69 13.68
C SER A 65 -14.09 10.40 13.31
N GLU A 66 -14.70 9.24 13.57
CA GLU A 66 -14.09 7.94 13.26
C GLU A 66 -13.89 7.74 11.75
N LEU A 67 -14.85 8.19 10.92
CA LEU A 67 -14.66 8.21 9.47
C LEU A 67 -13.47 9.07 9.08
N ASN A 68 -13.39 10.31 9.58
CA ASN A 68 -12.32 11.24 9.22
C ASN A 68 -10.94 10.79 9.74
N ASP A 69 -10.90 10.19 10.93
CA ASP A 69 -9.68 9.64 11.54
C ASP A 69 -9.18 8.45 10.72
N SER A 70 -10.08 7.54 10.31
CA SER A 70 -9.71 6.40 9.45
C SER A 70 -9.29 6.83 8.05
N TYR A 71 -9.94 7.84 7.46
CA TYR A 71 -9.50 8.46 6.20
C TYR A 71 -8.09 9.02 6.33
N THR A 72 -7.83 9.82 7.36
CA THR A 72 -6.51 10.43 7.62
C THR A 72 -5.43 9.36 7.84
N ALA A 73 -5.73 8.34 8.65
CA ALA A 73 -4.82 7.23 8.88
C ALA A 73 -4.50 6.50 7.57
N THR A 74 -5.49 6.31 6.70
CA THR A 74 -5.31 5.65 5.40
C THR A 74 -4.44 6.46 4.46
N GLN A 75 -4.67 7.76 4.35
CA GLN A 75 -3.83 8.66 3.56
C GLN A 75 -2.38 8.62 4.02
N ILE A 76 -2.14 8.78 5.33
CA ILE A 76 -0.78 8.70 5.91
C ILE A 76 -0.15 7.34 5.62
N ARG A 77 -0.91 6.25 5.75
CA ARG A 77 -0.40 4.89 5.53
C ARG A 77 0.01 4.67 4.08
N ILE A 78 -0.83 5.08 3.13
CA ILE A 78 -0.55 5.02 1.70
C ILE A 78 0.73 5.81 1.38
N TRP A 79 0.83 7.07 1.83
CA TRP A 79 2.03 7.88 1.59
C TRP A 79 3.28 7.30 2.23
N ARG A 80 3.18 6.72 3.43
CA ARG A 80 4.30 6.02 4.06
C ARG A 80 4.74 4.80 3.27
N TRP A 81 3.79 4.00 2.77
CA TRP A 81 4.13 2.84 1.96
C TRP A 81 4.74 3.25 0.63
N GLN A 82 4.20 4.29 -0.01
CA GLN A 82 4.75 4.88 -1.24
C GLN A 82 6.18 5.43 -1.04
N ALA A 83 6.41 6.17 0.04
CA ALA A 83 7.73 6.68 0.37
C ALA A 83 8.72 5.54 0.67
N TRP A 84 8.27 4.50 1.37
CA TRP A 84 9.07 3.30 1.63
C TRP A 84 9.37 2.52 0.34
N SER A 85 8.41 2.43 -0.58
CA SER A 85 8.60 1.69 -1.83
C SER A 85 9.63 2.35 -2.74
N TYR A 86 9.72 3.68 -2.73
CA TYR A 86 10.74 4.44 -3.45
C TYR A 86 12.12 4.46 -2.78
N ARG A 87 12.22 4.14 -1.49
CA ARG A 87 13.42 4.46 -0.71
C ARG A 87 14.62 3.59 -1.05
N ASP A 88 14.46 2.29 -1.31
CA ASP A 88 15.57 1.40 -1.74
C ASP A 88 15.18 -0.08 -1.90
N ASN A 89 13.91 -0.43 -2.15
CA ASN A 89 13.51 -1.84 -2.14
C ASN A 89 13.59 -2.47 -3.54
N ASN A 90 14.68 -3.22 -3.78
CA ASN A 90 14.89 -4.05 -4.98
C ASN A 90 13.71 -5.00 -5.27
N LEU A 91 12.91 -5.33 -4.26
CA LEU A 91 11.76 -6.22 -4.37
C LEU A 91 10.54 -5.60 -5.10
N ASN A 92 10.40 -4.27 -5.13
CA ASN A 92 9.21 -3.66 -5.76
C ASN A 92 9.18 -3.84 -7.29
N GLY A 93 10.35 -3.91 -7.93
CA GLY A 93 10.48 -4.24 -9.36
C GLY A 93 10.39 -5.74 -9.68
N GLU A 94 10.40 -6.62 -8.67
CA GLU A 94 10.33 -8.07 -8.84
C GLU A 94 8.89 -8.61 -8.88
N ARG A 95 7.88 -7.77 -8.66
CA ARG A 95 6.46 -8.14 -8.77
C ARG A 95 6.01 -8.05 -10.23
N PRO A 96 5.65 -9.16 -10.90
CA PRO A 96 5.15 -9.12 -12.26
C PRO A 96 3.73 -8.54 -12.24
N PHE A 97 3.59 -7.29 -12.68
CA PHE A 97 2.32 -6.82 -13.22
C PHE A 97 2.55 -6.40 -14.66
N GLU A 98 1.83 -7.06 -15.56
CA GLU A 98 1.78 -6.70 -16.98
C GLU A 98 1.42 -5.20 -17.06
N ASN A 99 2.28 -4.37 -17.68
CA ASN A 99 2.01 -3.00 -18.16
C ASN A 99 2.66 -1.78 -17.44
N GLY A 100 3.81 -1.91 -16.77
CA GLY A 100 4.78 -0.79 -16.67
C GLY A 100 4.34 0.49 -15.94
N GLU A 101 3.25 0.48 -15.17
CA GLU A 101 2.85 1.57 -14.27
C GLU A 101 3.36 1.27 -12.84
N ASP A 102 4.68 1.35 -12.65
CA ASP A 102 5.35 0.83 -11.44
C ASP A 102 5.39 1.78 -10.25
N CYS A 103 4.86 2.99 -10.38
CA CYS A 103 5.09 4.06 -9.41
C CYS A 103 3.82 4.53 -8.69
N ASP A 104 2.63 4.45 -9.29
CA ASP A 104 1.43 5.09 -8.73
C ASP A 104 0.44 4.11 -8.08
N ARG A 105 0.93 2.91 -7.73
CA ARG A 105 0.11 1.76 -7.32
C ARG A 105 -0.82 2.06 -6.14
N MET A 106 -0.31 2.63 -5.05
CA MET A 106 -1.17 3.05 -3.94
C MET A 106 -1.82 4.40 -4.11
N ILE A 107 -1.26 5.24 -4.99
CA ILE A 107 -1.81 6.56 -5.28
C ILE A 107 -3.22 6.39 -5.87
N ILE A 108 -3.44 5.40 -6.73
CA ILE A 108 -4.79 5.07 -7.25
C ILE A 108 -5.76 4.71 -6.12
N ILE A 109 -5.34 3.90 -5.14
CA ILE A 109 -6.18 3.60 -3.97
C ILE A 109 -6.43 4.88 -3.14
N ALA A 110 -5.40 5.73 -2.98
CA ALA A 110 -5.54 7.00 -2.26
C ALA A 110 -6.55 7.93 -2.93
N GLU A 111 -6.54 7.99 -4.25
CA GLU A 111 -7.47 8.76 -5.08
C GLU A 111 -8.89 8.22 -4.96
N ASP A 112 -9.08 6.90 -5.08
CA ASP A 112 -10.39 6.25 -4.93
C ASP A 112 -10.97 6.49 -3.52
N ILE A 113 -10.14 6.38 -2.49
CA ILE A 113 -10.52 6.67 -1.10
C ILE A 113 -10.86 8.15 -0.90
N SER A 114 -10.07 9.06 -1.48
CA SER A 114 -10.32 10.51 -1.42
C SER A 114 -11.65 10.86 -2.09
N LYS A 115 -11.92 10.25 -3.25
CA LYS A 115 -13.16 10.43 -3.99
C LYS A 115 -14.36 9.90 -3.23
N LEU A 116 -14.26 8.68 -2.67
CA LEU A 116 -15.32 8.10 -1.85
C LEU A 116 -15.60 8.94 -0.61
N ASN A 117 -14.56 9.38 0.11
CA ASN A 117 -14.72 10.25 1.28
C ASN A 117 -15.37 11.59 0.90
N SER A 118 -14.93 12.23 -0.20
CA SER A 118 -15.53 13.47 -0.71
C SER A 118 -17.01 13.30 -1.07
N ASP A 119 -17.35 12.22 -1.77
CA ASP A 119 -18.74 11.93 -2.15
C ASP A 119 -19.63 11.69 -0.93
N LEU A 120 -19.15 10.96 0.08
CA LEU A 120 -19.84 10.77 1.36
C LEU A 120 -20.02 12.11 2.10
N MET A 121 -18.98 12.95 2.14
CA MET A 121 -19.06 14.28 2.75
C MET A 121 -20.12 15.16 2.11
N ASN A 122 -20.20 15.14 0.79
CA ASN A 122 -21.19 15.91 0.04
C ASN A 122 -22.62 15.38 0.25
N ALA A 123 -22.81 14.07 0.25
CA ALA A 123 -24.11 13.43 0.39
C ALA A 123 -24.69 13.56 1.80
N TYR A 124 -23.88 13.32 2.84
CA TYR A 124 -24.37 13.19 4.23
C TYR A 124 -24.25 14.47 5.04
N PHE A 125 -23.21 15.27 4.82
CA PHE A 125 -22.83 16.33 5.77
C PHE A 125 -23.00 17.73 5.20
N LEU A 126 -22.74 17.94 3.91
CA LEU A 126 -22.74 19.27 3.32
C LEU A 126 -24.07 19.69 2.68
N LYS A 127 -25.05 18.77 2.52
CA LYS A 127 -26.37 18.98 1.86
C LYS A 127 -26.35 20.16 0.88
N ASN A 128 -25.57 20.00 -0.19
CA ASN A 128 -25.38 21.07 -1.17
C ASN A 128 -26.58 21.08 -2.12
N PRO A 129 -27.48 22.08 -2.09
CA PRO A 129 -28.75 22.04 -2.82
C PRO A 129 -28.59 22.00 -4.35
N GLU A 130 -27.43 22.39 -4.89
CA GLU A 130 -27.12 22.34 -6.33
C GLU A 130 -26.61 20.97 -6.81
N LYS A 131 -26.24 20.08 -5.87
CA LYS A 131 -25.78 18.72 -6.13
C LYS A 131 -26.52 17.77 -5.19
N ASN A 132 -27.77 17.43 -5.52
CA ASN A 132 -28.46 16.28 -4.92
C ASN A 132 -27.71 14.99 -5.31
N VAL A 133 -26.59 14.73 -4.66
CA VAL A 133 -25.87 13.45 -4.78
C VAL A 133 -26.42 12.56 -3.69
N GLU A 134 -27.45 11.79 -4.03
CA GLU A 134 -27.85 10.64 -3.24
C GLU A 134 -26.86 9.51 -3.56
N LEU A 135 -25.91 9.27 -2.65
CA LEU A 135 -24.99 8.13 -2.77
C LEU A 135 -25.67 6.91 -2.15
N THR A 136 -26.09 5.95 -2.98
CA THR A 136 -26.82 4.78 -2.50
C THR A 136 -25.90 3.79 -1.79
N LYS A 137 -26.45 2.98 -0.87
CA LYS A 137 -25.71 1.91 -0.19
C LYS A 137 -25.05 0.96 -1.20
N GLU A 138 -25.78 0.61 -2.26
CA GLU A 138 -25.31 -0.29 -3.31
C GLU A 138 -24.10 0.28 -4.06
N GLU A 139 -24.11 1.56 -4.42
CA GLU A 139 -22.98 2.22 -5.06
C GLU A 139 -21.75 2.28 -4.15
N VAL A 140 -21.95 2.55 -2.85
CA VAL A 140 -20.86 2.57 -1.88
C VAL A 140 -20.27 1.18 -1.68
N THR A 141 -21.10 0.15 -1.51
CA THR A 141 -20.66 -1.23 -1.39
C THR A 141 -19.81 -1.63 -2.59
N LYS A 142 -20.28 -1.34 -3.81
CA LYS A 142 -19.53 -1.65 -5.03
C LYS A 142 -18.16 -0.96 -5.08
N ARG A 143 -18.09 0.32 -4.69
CA ARG A 143 -16.82 1.06 -4.63
C ARG A 143 -15.87 0.50 -3.58
N VAL A 144 -16.41 0.15 -2.40
CA VAL A 144 -15.64 -0.50 -1.33
C VAL A 144 -15.09 -1.85 -1.80
N GLU A 145 -15.89 -2.68 -2.47
CA GLU A 145 -15.43 -3.95 -3.05
C GLU A 145 -14.32 -3.76 -4.08
N ASP A 146 -14.44 -2.74 -4.94
CA ASP A 146 -13.39 -2.41 -5.91
C ASP A 146 -12.09 -1.96 -5.23
N ILE A 147 -12.17 -1.09 -4.21
CA ILE A 147 -11.02 -0.66 -3.41
C ILE A 147 -10.38 -1.88 -2.74
N ARG A 148 -11.17 -2.76 -2.12
CA ARG A 148 -10.68 -3.98 -1.45
C ARG A 148 -10.00 -4.93 -2.40
N ARG A 149 -10.59 -5.15 -3.57
CA ARG A 149 -10.03 -6.00 -4.64
C ARG A 149 -8.67 -5.48 -5.10
N ARG A 150 -8.56 -4.18 -5.39
CA ARG A 150 -7.27 -3.57 -5.78
C ARG A 150 -6.25 -3.63 -4.64
N THR A 151 -6.69 -3.40 -3.41
CA THR A 151 -5.84 -3.51 -2.22
C THR A 151 -5.27 -4.91 -2.06
N ASN A 152 -6.07 -5.96 -2.25
CA ASN A 152 -5.61 -7.36 -2.22
C ASN A 152 -4.53 -7.64 -3.26
N ILE A 153 -4.66 -7.06 -4.45
CA ILE A 153 -3.68 -7.23 -5.54
C ILE A 153 -2.37 -6.51 -5.17
N LEU A 154 -2.47 -5.27 -4.68
CA LEU A 154 -1.31 -4.41 -4.45
C LEU A 154 -0.57 -4.74 -3.15
N CYS A 155 -1.29 -5.22 -2.14
CA CYS A 155 -0.74 -5.65 -0.86
C CYS A 155 -0.60 -7.18 -0.77
N ALA A 156 -0.58 -7.90 -1.90
CA ALA A 156 -0.33 -9.34 -1.87
C ALA A 156 1.03 -9.62 -1.21
N PRO A 157 1.17 -10.58 -0.29
CA PRO A 157 2.45 -10.93 0.29
C PRO A 157 3.38 -11.61 -0.73
N PHE A 158 4.69 -11.57 -0.50
CA PHE A 158 5.63 -12.44 -1.19
C PHE A 158 5.45 -13.87 -0.67
N PRO A 159 5.48 -14.89 -1.53
CA PRO A 159 5.41 -16.28 -1.10
C PRO A 159 6.62 -16.63 -0.23
N GLU A 160 6.38 -17.45 0.80
CA GLU A 160 7.40 -18.03 1.68
C GLU A 160 8.31 -19.04 0.95
#